data_AF-A0A380K6B0-F1
#
_entry.id   AF-A0A380K6B0-F1
#
_cell.length_a   1.000
_cell.length_b   1.000
_cell.length_c   1.000
_cell.angle_alpha   90.00
_cell.angle_beta   90.00
_cell.angle_gamma   90.00
#
_symmetry.space_group_name_H-M   'P 1'
#
loop_
_entity.id
_entity.type
_entity.pdbx_description
1 polymer ?
#
loop_
_entity_poly.entity_id
_entity_poly.type
_entity_poly.pdbx_seq_one_letter_code
_entity_poly.pdbx_strand_id
1 'polypeptide(L)'
;MRKSFVVRLVSAVAILGVGAALVKSYSSSGTQAKAETGTTVSSTRSFIDAIAPTARQIGQEYDLYASVLIAQAVLESSNGQSALSQSPYYNLFGIKGSYNGSQVTMTTWEDDGSGNAYQVNAAFRAYPSYAASLYDYASVLNSDYYAGVHKSNTSSYLDATASLTGTYATDTNYATKLNQIIATYGLTAYDTVDLGTGSYASGQVWNSYRGSYTDQATLDEDTAWANR
;
A
#
# COMPACT_ATOMS: atom_id res chain seq x y z
N MET A 1 3.82 -10.41 31.17
CA MET A 1 2.56 -10.02 30.50
C MET A 1 2.87 -8.95 29.47
N ARG A 2 2.89 -9.29 28.17
CA ARG A 2 3.05 -8.29 27.10
C ARG A 2 1.69 -7.64 26.88
N LYS A 3 1.56 -6.34 27.19
CA LYS A 3 0.37 -5.57 26.88
C LYS A 3 0.27 -5.49 25.36
N SER A 4 -0.73 -6.15 24.76
CA SER A 4 -1.03 -5.99 23.34
C SER A 4 -1.56 -4.57 23.13
N PHE A 5 -0.68 -3.66 22.68
CA PHE A 5 -1.12 -2.38 22.16
C PHE A 5 -1.83 -2.65 20.84
N VAL A 6 -3.16 -2.57 20.84
CA VAL A 6 -3.92 -2.50 19.58
C VAL A 6 -3.58 -1.15 18.96
N VAL A 7 -2.67 -1.15 17.99
CA VAL A 7 -2.42 0.03 17.17
C VAL A 7 -3.66 0.23 16.30
N ARG A 8 -4.55 1.12 16.74
CA ARG A 8 -5.63 1.59 15.89
C ARG A 8 -4.99 2.48 14.83
N LEU A 9 -4.96 2.01 13.58
CA LEU A 9 -4.80 2.92 12.45
C LEU A 9 -6.08 3.76 12.43
N VAL A 10 -6.02 4.94 13.05
CA VAL A 10 -6.97 5.99 12.73
C VAL A 10 -6.52 6.51 11.37
N SER A 11 -6.83 5.74 10.33
CA SER A 11 -6.86 6.28 8.98
C SER A 11 -8.06 7.21 8.96
N ALA A 12 -7.86 8.44 9.44
CA ALA A 12 -8.39 9.51 8.62
C ALA A 12 -7.70 9.29 7.27
N VAL A 13 -8.38 8.62 6.35
CA VAL A 13 -8.12 8.85 4.92
C VAL A 13 -8.55 10.29 4.69
N ALA A 14 -7.77 11.21 5.26
CA ALA A 14 -7.62 12.53 4.73
C ALA A 14 -7.15 12.25 3.33
N ILE A 15 -8.08 12.43 2.40
CA ILE A 15 -7.76 12.66 1.00
C ILE A 15 -6.54 13.57 1.05
N LEU A 16 -5.35 13.01 0.77
CA LEU A 16 -4.17 13.80 0.49
C LEU A 16 -4.59 14.58 -0.74
N GLY A 17 -5.11 15.77 -0.51
CA GLY A 17 -5.46 16.71 -1.55
C GLY A 17 -4.16 17.01 -2.26
N VAL A 18 -3.90 16.28 -3.35
CA VAL A 18 -3.09 16.81 -4.43
C VAL A 18 -3.82 18.09 -4.81
N GLY A 19 -3.23 19.23 -4.48
CA GLY A 19 -3.80 20.53 -4.77
C GLY A 19 -4.20 20.57 -6.23
N ALA A 20 -5.50 20.66 -6.49
CA ALA A 20 -5.98 21.08 -7.79
C ALA A 20 -5.42 22.49 -7.99
N ALA A 21 -4.45 22.62 -8.90
CA ALA A 21 -3.99 23.91 -9.36
C ALA A 21 -5.22 24.72 -9.79
N LEU A 22 -5.39 25.91 -9.21
CA LEU A 22 -6.41 26.86 -9.59
C LEU A 22 -6.19 27.23 -11.06
N VAL A 23 -6.99 26.65 -11.96
CA VAL A 23 -7.08 27.11 -13.35
C VAL A 23 -7.85 28.42 -13.35
N LYS A 24 -7.11 29.53 -13.41
CA LYS A 24 -7.68 30.83 -13.75
C LYS A 24 -7.99 30.79 -15.25
N SER A 25 -9.27 30.73 -15.61
CA SER A 25 -9.72 30.72 -16.99
C SER A 25 -9.31 32.02 -17.69
N TYR A 26 -8.31 31.94 -18.57
CA TYR A 26 -8.07 32.91 -19.62
C TYR A 26 -8.55 32.32 -20.94
N SER A 27 -9.62 32.88 -21.48
CA SER A 27 -10.09 32.58 -22.83
C SER A 27 -9.18 33.26 -23.86
N SER A 28 -8.49 32.49 -24.69
CA SER A 28 -8.73 32.43 -26.15
C SER A 28 -7.56 31.85 -26.94
N SER A 29 -7.94 31.07 -27.95
CA SER A 29 -7.23 30.81 -29.21
C SER A 29 -6.15 29.71 -29.24
N GLY A 30 -6.63 28.48 -29.45
CA GLY A 30 -6.20 27.63 -30.57
C GLY A 30 -4.83 26.95 -30.48
N THR A 31 -4.80 25.71 -29.99
CA THR A 31 -4.10 24.56 -30.59
C THR A 31 -4.69 23.29 -29.95
N GLN A 32 -5.00 22.25 -30.73
CA GLN A 32 -5.57 21.00 -30.23
C GLN A 32 -4.56 20.26 -29.33
N ALA A 33 -4.87 20.08 -28.04
CA ALA A 33 -4.08 19.28 -27.12
C ALA A 33 -4.58 17.83 -27.10
N LYS A 34 -3.68 16.91 -27.43
CA LYS A 34 -3.83 15.45 -27.32
C LYS A 34 -3.86 15.06 -25.83
N ALA A 35 -4.88 14.30 -25.43
CA ALA A 35 -5.12 13.92 -24.03
C ALA A 35 -3.91 13.21 -23.36
N GLU A 36 -3.58 13.64 -22.14
CA GLU A 36 -2.47 13.19 -21.29
C GLU A 36 -2.77 11.90 -20.50
N THR A 37 -3.46 10.92 -21.08
CA THR A 37 -3.85 9.69 -20.37
C THR A 37 -2.73 8.65 -20.28
N GLY A 38 -1.59 8.85 -20.97
CA GLY A 38 -0.50 7.87 -21.05
C GLY A 38 0.53 7.91 -19.89
N THR A 39 0.70 9.06 -19.23
CA THR A 39 1.78 9.25 -18.24
C THR A 39 1.38 8.74 -16.85
N THR A 40 0.13 8.94 -16.43
CA THR A 40 -0.33 8.53 -15.09
C THR A 40 -0.45 7.00 -14.98
N VAL A 41 -1.04 6.34 -15.97
CA VAL A 41 -1.19 4.87 -15.99
C VAL A 41 0.16 4.16 -16.00
N SER A 42 1.13 4.68 -16.77
CA SER A 42 2.49 4.11 -16.80
C SER A 42 3.24 4.30 -15.47
N SER A 43 3.04 5.43 -14.78
CA SER A 43 3.61 5.65 -13.45
C SER A 43 3.01 4.72 -12.39
N THR A 44 1.68 4.53 -12.37
CA THR A 44 1.04 3.61 -11.44
C THR A 44 1.44 2.16 -11.70
N ARG A 45 1.55 1.75 -12.97
CA ARG A 45 2.00 0.40 -13.30
C ARG A 45 3.43 0.14 -12.82
N SER A 46 4.33 1.11 -13.03
CA SER A 46 5.71 1.02 -12.53
C SER A 46 5.77 0.89 -11.01
N PHE A 47 4.92 1.64 -10.30
CA PHE A 47 4.79 1.52 -8.84
C PHE A 47 4.26 0.14 -8.42
N ILE A 48 3.21 -0.36 -9.09
CA ILE A 48 2.67 -1.70 -8.86
C ILE A 48 3.76 -2.76 -9.07
N ASP A 49 4.48 -2.69 -10.18
CA ASP A 49 5.53 -3.67 -10.50
C ASP A 49 6.65 -3.68 -9.45
N ALA A 50 6.94 -2.52 -8.82
CA ALA A 50 7.92 -2.41 -7.74
C ALA A 50 7.49 -3.07 -6.42
N ILE A 51 6.18 -3.07 -6.10
CA ILE A 51 5.66 -3.61 -4.82
C ILE A 51 5.02 -4.99 -4.95
N ALA A 52 4.55 -5.35 -6.14
CA ALA A 52 3.73 -6.53 -6.38
C ALA A 52 4.42 -7.81 -5.90
N PRO A 53 5.72 -8.05 -6.16
CA PRO A 53 6.29 -9.32 -5.75
C PRO A 53 6.35 -9.52 -4.22
N THR A 54 6.67 -8.47 -3.47
CA THR A 54 6.61 -8.50 -2.01
C THR A 54 5.17 -8.66 -1.51
N ALA A 55 4.21 -7.97 -2.13
CA ALA A 55 2.80 -8.11 -1.79
C ALA A 55 2.27 -9.53 -2.04
N ARG A 56 2.74 -10.21 -3.09
CA ARG A 56 2.42 -11.63 -3.36
C ARG A 56 2.89 -12.54 -2.23
N GLN A 57 4.14 -12.37 -1.80
CA GLN A 57 4.72 -13.15 -0.71
C GLN A 57 3.93 -12.95 0.58
N ILE A 58 3.68 -11.68 0.95
CA ILE A 58 2.88 -11.31 2.12
C ILE A 58 1.48 -11.91 2.04
N GLY A 59 0.85 -11.86 0.87
CA GLY A 59 -0.47 -12.45 0.66
C GLY A 59 -0.52 -13.93 1.04
N GLN A 60 0.54 -14.69 0.77
CA GLN A 60 0.60 -16.10 1.17
C GLN A 60 0.90 -16.28 2.66
N GLU A 61 1.83 -15.51 3.21
CA GLU A 61 2.29 -15.65 4.59
C GLU A 61 1.24 -15.19 5.62
N TYR A 62 0.50 -14.14 5.30
CA TYR A 62 -0.46 -13.49 6.22
C TYR A 62 -1.93 -13.84 5.94
N ASP A 63 -2.20 -14.80 5.06
CA ASP A 63 -3.55 -15.14 4.62
C ASP A 63 -4.33 -13.95 4.02
N LEU A 64 -3.65 -13.08 3.27
CA LEU A 64 -4.23 -11.88 2.65
C LEU A 64 -4.32 -11.99 1.12
N TYR A 65 -5.15 -11.15 0.52
CA TYR A 65 -5.15 -10.90 -0.92
C TYR A 65 -4.05 -9.89 -1.29
N ALA A 66 -3.10 -10.30 -2.12
CA ALA A 66 -2.07 -9.41 -2.65
C ALA A 66 -2.70 -8.27 -3.48
N SER A 67 -3.80 -8.56 -4.17
CA SER A 67 -4.57 -7.58 -4.94
C SER A 67 -5.10 -6.45 -4.06
N VAL A 68 -5.66 -6.78 -2.89
CA VAL A 68 -6.15 -5.80 -1.91
C VAL A 68 -5.00 -5.00 -1.33
N LEU A 69 -3.89 -5.66 -0.95
CA LEU A 69 -2.71 -4.99 -0.41
C LEU A 69 -2.12 -3.97 -1.39
N ILE A 70 -1.96 -4.35 -2.66
CA ILE A 70 -1.48 -3.46 -3.72
C ILE A 70 -2.47 -2.32 -3.97
N ALA A 71 -3.77 -2.61 -4.01
CA ALA A 71 -4.79 -1.59 -4.24
C ALA A 71 -4.82 -0.53 -3.12
N GLN A 72 -4.69 -0.95 -1.87
CA GLN A 72 -4.55 -0.02 -0.74
C GLN A 72 -3.25 0.77 -0.86
N ALA A 73 -2.11 0.13 -1.14
CA ALA A 73 -0.86 0.86 -1.33
C ALA A 73 -0.97 1.92 -2.44
N VAL A 74 -1.59 1.59 -3.57
CA VAL A 74 -1.86 2.54 -4.67
C VAL A 74 -2.71 3.71 -4.21
N LEU A 75 -3.81 3.45 -3.50
CA LEU A 75 -4.74 4.48 -3.03
C LEU A 75 -4.10 5.38 -1.96
N GLU A 76 -3.55 4.79 -0.90
CA GLU A 76 -3.05 5.51 0.27
C GLU A 76 -1.79 6.33 -0.01
N SER A 77 -0.93 5.87 -0.94
CA SER A 77 0.32 6.54 -1.27
C SER A 77 0.22 7.48 -2.47
N SER A 78 -0.97 7.63 -3.07
CA SER A 78 -1.14 8.32 -4.36
C SER A 78 -0.23 7.73 -5.46
N ASN A 79 -0.23 6.41 -5.63
CA ASN A 79 0.64 5.68 -6.57
C ASN A 79 2.15 5.84 -6.25
N GLY A 80 2.52 5.90 -4.97
CA GLY A 80 3.88 6.11 -4.50
C GLY A 80 4.41 7.55 -4.66
N GLN A 81 3.52 8.51 -4.91
CA GLN A 81 3.88 9.91 -5.17
C GLN A 81 3.75 10.82 -3.94
N SER A 82 3.14 10.34 -2.85
CA SER A 82 3.10 11.14 -1.61
C SER A 82 4.51 11.30 -1.04
N ALA A 83 4.83 12.48 -0.51
CA ALA A 83 6.14 12.75 0.09
C ALA A 83 6.49 11.73 1.21
N LEU A 84 5.49 11.28 1.96
CA LEU A 84 5.65 10.26 3.01
C LEU A 84 5.95 8.86 2.44
N SER A 85 5.45 8.56 1.23
CA SER A 85 5.72 7.28 0.55
C SER A 85 7.04 7.28 -0.21
N GLN A 86 7.65 8.43 -0.51
CA GLN A 86 8.92 8.47 -1.22
C GLN A 86 10.12 8.28 -0.29
N SER A 87 11.29 8.08 -0.88
CA SER A 87 12.55 8.14 -0.16
C SER A 87 12.67 9.51 0.53
N PRO A 88 13.14 9.57 1.79
CA PRO A 88 13.74 8.48 2.58
C PRO A 88 12.78 7.74 3.51
N TYR A 89 11.46 7.92 3.40
CA TYR A 89 10.50 7.46 4.42
C TYR A 89 9.75 6.18 4.06
N TYR A 90 9.46 5.96 2.78
CA TYR A 90 8.86 4.73 2.24
C TYR A 90 7.55 4.28 2.89
N ASN A 91 6.80 5.17 3.55
CA ASN A 91 5.58 4.84 4.28
C ASN A 91 4.36 4.94 3.36
N LEU A 92 3.95 3.78 2.84
CA LEU A 92 2.89 3.66 1.84
C LEU A 92 1.48 3.87 2.40
N PHE A 93 1.29 3.66 3.71
CA PHE A 93 -0.03 3.53 4.34
C PHE A 93 -0.31 4.62 5.39
N GLY A 94 0.56 5.62 5.49
CA GLY A 94 0.38 6.70 6.48
C GLY A 94 0.43 6.23 7.94
N ILE A 95 1.15 5.15 8.24
CA ILE A 95 1.17 4.59 9.60
C ILE A 95 1.88 5.56 10.55
N LYS A 96 1.18 5.98 11.61
CA LYS A 96 1.70 6.87 12.64
C LYS A 96 2.66 6.15 13.61
N GLY A 97 3.52 6.92 14.27
CA GLY A 97 4.48 6.47 15.29
C GLY A 97 5.90 6.33 14.76
N SER A 98 6.65 5.38 15.30
CA SER A 98 8.03 5.06 14.88
C SER A 98 8.16 3.58 14.52
N TYR A 99 9.06 3.28 13.58
CA TYR A 99 9.45 1.94 13.19
C TYR A 99 10.91 1.74 13.59
N ASN A 100 11.18 0.89 14.58
CA ASN A 100 12.53 0.69 15.15
C ASN A 100 13.22 2.01 15.56
N GLY A 101 12.45 2.96 16.07
CA GLY A 101 12.92 4.30 16.47
C GLY A 101 12.95 5.33 15.33
N SER A 102 12.80 4.91 14.07
CA SER A 102 12.74 5.79 12.90
C SER A 102 11.36 6.37 12.67
N GLN A 103 11.27 7.70 12.53
CA GLN A 103 10.03 8.42 12.26
C GLN A 103 10.30 9.74 11.54
N VAL A 104 9.26 10.32 10.96
CA VAL A 104 9.25 11.69 10.41
C VAL A 104 8.02 12.43 10.94
N THR A 105 8.20 13.69 11.35
CA THR A 105 7.06 14.55 11.70
C THR A 105 6.61 15.33 10.48
N MET A 106 5.34 15.20 10.11
CA MET A 106 4.72 15.92 9.00
C MET A 106 3.37 16.50 9.40
N THR A 107 2.97 17.58 8.73
CA THR A 107 1.61 18.11 8.86
C THR A 107 0.64 17.17 8.12
N THR A 108 -0.45 16.81 8.80
CA THR A 108 -1.52 15.97 8.26
C THR A 108 -2.88 16.58 8.59
N TRP A 109 -3.90 16.20 7.83
CA TRP A 109 -5.29 16.50 8.16
C TRP A 109 -5.87 15.39 9.02
N GLU A 110 -6.68 15.76 10.01
CA GLU A 110 -7.43 14.87 10.88
C GLU A 110 -8.90 15.28 10.89
N ASP A 111 -9.79 14.35 11.20
CA ASP A 111 -11.20 14.61 11.49
C ASP A 111 -11.41 14.60 13.02
N ASP A 112 -12.19 15.55 13.54
CA ASP A 112 -12.50 15.63 14.97
C ASP A 112 -13.54 14.61 15.47
N GLY A 113 -13.99 13.70 14.59
CA GLY A 113 -15.04 12.73 14.83
C GLY A 113 -16.45 13.25 14.53
N SER A 114 -16.57 14.54 14.15
CA SER A 114 -17.84 15.19 13.78
C SER A 114 -17.86 15.63 12.31
N GLY A 115 -16.87 15.24 11.50
CA GLY A 115 -16.77 15.64 10.10
C GLY A 115 -15.97 16.92 9.87
N ASN A 116 -15.37 17.52 10.91
CA ASN A 116 -14.57 18.74 10.75
C ASN A 116 -13.09 18.38 10.59
N ALA A 117 -12.54 18.72 9.42
CA ALA A 117 -11.13 18.54 9.14
C ALA A 117 -10.27 19.67 9.75
N TYR A 118 -9.16 19.32 10.39
CA TYR A 118 -8.16 20.26 10.90
C TYR A 118 -6.73 19.74 10.66
N GLN A 119 -5.74 20.63 10.70
CA GLN A 119 -4.33 20.24 10.54
C GLN A 119 -3.64 20.04 11.88
N VAL A 120 -2.79 19.02 11.95
CA VAL A 120 -1.91 18.76 13.09
C VAL A 120 -0.55 18.23 12.61
N ASN A 121 0.49 18.46 13.40
CA ASN A 121 1.75 17.76 13.20
C ASN A 121 1.67 16.37 13.85
N ALA A 122 1.89 15.33 13.07
CA ALA A 122 1.91 13.95 13.53
C ALA A 122 3.25 13.29 13.19
N ALA A 123 3.70 12.38 14.05
CA ALA A 123 4.83 11.51 13.77
C ALA A 123 4.35 10.29 12.97
N PHE A 124 5.02 10.03 11.85
CA PHE A 124 4.80 8.89 10.98
C PHE A 124 6.01 7.98 10.98
N ARG A 125 5.77 6.67 10.86
CA ARG A 125 6.83 5.68 10.75
C ARG A 125 7.67 5.98 9.51
N ALA A 126 8.98 5.84 9.62
CA ALA A 126 9.89 5.87 8.48
C ALA A 126 10.53 4.49 8.35
N TYR A 127 10.46 3.92 7.16
CA TYR A 127 10.93 2.57 6.87
C TYR A 127 12.19 2.60 6.01
N PRO A 128 13.03 1.55 6.04
CA PRO A 128 14.18 1.45 5.15
C PRO A 128 13.80 1.12 3.69
N SER A 129 12.58 0.62 3.43
CA SER A 129 12.12 0.22 2.10
C SER A 129 10.60 0.06 2.03
N TYR A 130 10.07 -0.06 0.80
CA TYR A 130 8.66 -0.45 0.60
C TYR A 130 8.32 -1.81 1.17
N ALA A 131 9.25 -2.77 1.12
CA ALA A 131 9.02 -4.08 1.70
C ALA A 131 8.75 -3.99 3.20
N ALA A 132 9.55 -3.20 3.94
CA ALA A 132 9.33 -2.99 5.37
C ALA A 132 7.97 -2.33 5.66
N SER A 133 7.55 -1.34 4.86
CA SER A 133 6.22 -0.74 4.99
C SER A 133 5.09 -1.73 4.72
N LEU A 134 5.24 -2.64 3.74
CA LEU A 134 4.23 -3.64 3.39
C LEU A 134 4.09 -4.70 4.49
N TYR A 135 5.20 -5.23 5.02
CA TYR A 135 5.18 -6.20 6.11
C TYR A 135 4.60 -5.61 7.40
N ASP A 136 4.98 -4.37 7.74
CA ASP A 136 4.43 -3.71 8.91
C ASP A 136 2.91 -3.49 8.78
N TYR A 137 2.45 -3.10 7.59
CA TYR A 137 1.03 -2.99 7.30
C TYR A 137 0.29 -4.34 7.36
N ALA A 138 0.87 -5.41 6.82
CA ALA A 138 0.29 -6.76 6.93
C ALA A 138 0.15 -7.20 8.40
N SER A 139 1.10 -6.83 9.26
CA SER A 139 1.02 -7.10 10.69
C SER A 139 -0.16 -6.40 11.38
N VAL A 140 -0.55 -5.21 10.91
CA VAL A 140 -1.75 -4.50 11.39
C VAL A 140 -3.01 -5.29 11.02
N LEU A 141 -3.10 -5.73 9.77
CA LEU A 141 -4.22 -6.51 9.26
C LEU A 141 -4.32 -7.93 9.86
N ASN A 142 -3.25 -8.42 10.49
CA ASN A 142 -3.25 -9.73 11.13
C ASN A 142 -4.00 -9.78 12.48
N SER A 143 -4.54 -8.66 12.96
CA SER A 143 -5.34 -8.63 14.19
C SER A 143 -6.78 -9.11 13.94
N ASP A 144 -7.41 -9.68 14.98
CA ASP A 144 -8.82 -10.14 14.92
C ASP A 144 -9.80 -9.03 14.49
N TYR A 145 -9.45 -7.77 14.74
CA TYR A 145 -10.24 -6.62 14.29
C TYR A 145 -10.42 -6.58 12.77
N TYR A 146 -9.43 -7.07 12.02
CA TYR A 146 -9.46 -7.16 10.56
C TYR A 146 -9.73 -8.59 10.07
N ALA A 147 -10.30 -9.48 10.87
CA ALA A 147 -10.54 -10.88 10.46
C ALA A 147 -11.27 -11.02 9.10
N GLY A 148 -12.14 -10.06 8.75
CA GLY A 148 -12.86 -10.03 7.47
C GLY A 148 -12.00 -9.78 6.23
N VAL A 149 -10.72 -9.40 6.36
CA VAL A 149 -9.82 -9.21 5.22
C VAL A 149 -9.09 -10.49 4.79
N HIS A 150 -9.12 -11.52 5.65
CA HIS A 150 -8.37 -12.76 5.47
C HIS A 150 -9.06 -13.67 4.46
N LYS A 151 -8.27 -14.31 3.58
CA LYS A 151 -8.78 -15.21 2.54
C LYS A 151 -9.56 -16.38 3.14
N SER A 152 -9.11 -16.91 4.27
CA SER A 152 -9.81 -18.00 4.97
C SER A 152 -11.21 -17.63 5.46
N ASN A 153 -11.51 -16.35 5.64
CA ASN A 153 -12.80 -15.84 6.11
C ASN A 153 -13.67 -15.24 4.98
N THR A 154 -13.24 -15.35 3.73
CA THR A 154 -13.86 -14.68 2.59
C THR A 154 -13.98 -15.62 1.38
N SER A 155 -14.89 -15.30 0.46
CA SER A 155 -15.02 -16.03 -0.81
C SER A 155 -14.28 -15.33 -1.95
N SER A 156 -14.02 -14.03 -1.82
CA SER A 156 -13.29 -13.24 -2.82
C SER A 156 -12.69 -11.96 -2.24
N TYR A 157 -11.82 -11.31 -3.01
CA TYR A 157 -11.30 -9.98 -2.67
C TYR A 157 -12.42 -8.94 -2.45
N LEU A 158 -13.62 -9.14 -3.04
CA LEU A 158 -14.75 -8.23 -2.86
C LEU A 158 -15.28 -8.25 -1.42
N ASP A 159 -15.25 -9.41 -0.76
CA ASP A 159 -15.65 -9.52 0.64
C ASP A 159 -14.60 -8.84 1.53
N ALA A 160 -13.31 -9.05 1.20
CA ALA A 160 -12.21 -8.41 1.92
C ALA A 160 -12.27 -6.87 1.80
N THR A 161 -12.49 -6.32 0.61
CA THR A 161 -12.62 -4.86 0.43
C THR A 161 -13.89 -4.31 1.07
N ALA A 162 -15.00 -5.06 1.03
CA ALA A 162 -16.22 -4.69 1.77
C ALA A 162 -15.95 -4.62 3.28
N SER A 163 -15.23 -5.58 3.85
CA SER A 163 -14.90 -5.62 5.27
C SER A 163 -14.03 -4.44 5.73
N LEU A 164 -13.23 -3.85 4.84
CA LEU A 164 -12.39 -2.67 5.10
C LEU A 164 -13.20 -1.36 5.19
N THR A 165 -14.42 -1.33 4.63
CA THR A 165 -15.28 -0.15 4.66
C THR A 165 -15.86 0.02 6.06
N GLY A 166 -15.60 1.18 6.69
CA GLY A 166 -16.04 1.47 8.06
C GLY A 166 -15.16 0.86 9.16
N THR A 167 -14.21 -0.01 8.82
CA THR A 167 -13.23 -0.58 9.78
C THR A 167 -11.83 0.01 9.57
N TYR A 168 -11.39 0.13 8.32
CA TYR A 168 -10.11 0.74 7.97
C TYR A 168 -10.27 2.22 7.66
N ALA A 169 -11.26 2.56 6.82
CA ALA A 169 -11.56 3.94 6.44
C ALA A 169 -13.02 4.28 6.72
N THR A 170 -13.28 5.52 7.12
CA THR A 170 -14.65 6.05 7.30
C THR A 170 -15.36 6.35 5.98
N ASP A 171 -14.61 6.36 4.85
CA ASP A 171 -15.16 6.53 3.51
C ASP A 171 -16.08 5.37 3.12
N THR A 172 -17.37 5.66 2.92
CA THR A 172 -18.38 4.68 2.53
C THR A 172 -18.17 4.10 1.13
N ASN A 173 -17.35 4.74 0.29
CA ASN A 173 -16.99 4.25 -1.04
C ASN A 173 -15.64 3.51 -1.08
N TYR A 174 -15.03 3.22 0.07
CA TYR A 174 -13.68 2.65 0.13
C TYR A 174 -13.56 1.34 -0.64
N ALA A 175 -14.46 0.37 -0.40
CA ALA A 175 -14.48 -0.89 -1.15
C ALA A 175 -14.57 -0.66 -2.66
N THR A 176 -15.45 0.24 -3.10
CA THR A 176 -15.65 0.58 -4.52
C THR A 176 -14.35 1.08 -5.15
N LYS A 177 -13.62 1.97 -4.49
CA LYS A 177 -12.32 2.49 -4.97
C LYS A 177 -11.29 1.38 -5.10
N LEU A 178 -11.17 0.52 -4.09
CA LEU A 178 -10.24 -0.62 -4.14
C LEU A 178 -10.59 -1.58 -5.27
N ASN A 179 -11.87 -1.93 -5.41
CA ASN A 179 -12.35 -2.82 -6.47
C ASN A 179 -12.07 -2.25 -7.87
N GLN A 180 -12.23 -0.94 -8.05
CA GLN A 180 -11.87 -0.25 -9.29
C GLN A 180 -10.37 -0.38 -9.58
N ILE A 181 -9.50 -0.09 -8.60
CA ILE A 181 -8.05 -0.23 -8.78
C ILE A 181 -7.67 -1.68 -9.12
N ILE A 182 -8.24 -2.65 -8.41
CA ILE A 182 -8.00 -4.09 -8.64
C ILE A 182 -8.38 -4.47 -10.07
N ALA A 183 -9.56 -4.06 -10.53
CA ALA A 183 -10.04 -4.34 -11.88
C ALA A 183 -9.21 -3.63 -12.96
N THR A 184 -8.89 -2.34 -12.78
CA THR A 184 -8.14 -1.53 -13.75
C THR A 184 -6.75 -2.10 -14.02
N TYR A 185 -6.07 -2.61 -13.00
CA TYR A 185 -4.69 -3.10 -13.13
C TYR A 185 -4.56 -4.63 -13.14
N GLY A 186 -5.68 -5.35 -13.12
CA GLY A 186 -5.70 -6.82 -13.15
C GLY A 186 -4.99 -7.45 -11.95
N LEU A 187 -5.17 -6.88 -10.75
CA LEU A 187 -4.33 -7.21 -9.59
C LEU A 187 -4.58 -8.61 -9.02
N THR A 188 -5.70 -9.25 -9.34
CA THR A 188 -6.00 -10.63 -8.91
C THR A 188 -5.00 -11.66 -9.46
N ALA A 189 -4.26 -11.31 -10.53
CA ALA A 189 -3.14 -12.12 -11.02
C ALA A 189 -2.05 -12.33 -9.95
N TYR A 190 -1.99 -11.45 -8.94
CA TYR A 190 -1.04 -11.53 -7.83
C TYR A 190 -1.56 -12.35 -6.63
N ASP A 191 -2.85 -12.65 -6.55
CA ASP A 191 -3.43 -13.39 -5.41
C ASP A 191 -3.05 -14.87 -5.39
N THR A 192 -2.70 -15.40 -6.56
CA THR A 192 -2.24 -16.78 -6.70
C THR A 192 -0.72 -16.85 -6.64
N VAL A 193 -0.21 -17.90 -6.02
CA VAL A 193 1.16 -18.34 -6.26
C VAL A 193 1.21 -18.72 -7.72
N ASP A 194 2.00 -17.98 -8.51
CA ASP A 194 2.35 -18.48 -9.83
C ASP A 194 3.27 -19.66 -9.56
N LEU A 195 2.68 -20.85 -9.48
CA LEU A 195 3.42 -22.11 -9.40
C LEU A 195 4.11 -22.43 -10.71
N GLY A 196 4.10 -21.51 -11.69
CA GLY A 196 5.00 -21.52 -12.82
C GLY A 196 5.16 -22.92 -13.37
N THR A 197 4.20 -23.35 -14.18
CA THR A 197 4.45 -24.44 -15.14
C THR A 197 5.49 -24.05 -16.20
N GLY A 198 6.34 -23.05 -15.93
CA GLY A 198 7.72 -23.00 -16.39
C GLY A 198 8.63 -23.42 -15.23
N SER A 199 9.20 -24.62 -15.35
CA SER A 199 10.17 -25.23 -14.43
C SER A 199 11.00 -24.22 -13.63
N TYR A 200 10.57 -23.91 -12.40
CA TYR A 200 11.47 -23.32 -11.42
C TYR A 200 12.61 -24.31 -11.20
N ALA A 201 13.86 -23.86 -11.32
CA ALA A 201 14.97 -24.69 -10.91
C ALA A 201 14.79 -24.98 -9.41
N SER A 202 14.76 -26.25 -9.04
CA SER A 202 14.68 -26.69 -7.65
C SER A 202 15.71 -25.90 -6.81
N GLY A 203 15.23 -25.18 -5.78
CA GLY A 203 16.09 -24.43 -4.85
C GLY A 203 16.08 -22.90 -4.96
N GLN A 204 15.26 -22.30 -5.85
CA GLN A 204 15.09 -20.84 -5.90
C GLN A 204 13.99 -20.33 -4.95
N VAL A 205 14.25 -19.21 -4.27
CA VAL A 205 13.37 -18.47 -3.35
C VAL A 205 13.21 -17.02 -3.80
N TRP A 206 12.05 -16.41 -3.54
CA TRP A 206 11.84 -15.01 -3.90
C TRP A 206 12.71 -14.11 -3.02
N ASN A 207 13.50 -13.24 -3.66
CA ASN A 207 14.34 -12.28 -2.96
C ASN A 207 13.73 -10.88 -3.05
N SER A 208 13.22 -10.42 -1.90
CA SER A 208 12.56 -9.12 -1.77
C SER A 208 13.49 -7.93 -1.96
N TYR A 209 14.80 -8.09 -1.74
CA TYR A 209 15.81 -7.04 -1.94
C TYR A 209 16.18 -6.87 -3.42
N ARG A 210 16.15 -7.96 -4.18
CA ARG A 210 16.55 -7.96 -5.61
C ARG A 210 15.37 -7.95 -6.58
N GLY A 211 14.15 -8.05 -6.09
CA GLY A 211 12.96 -8.06 -6.95
C GLY A 211 12.95 -9.24 -7.92
N SER A 212 13.57 -10.38 -7.56
CA SER A 212 13.69 -11.57 -8.42
C SER A 212 13.89 -12.83 -7.59
N TYR A 213 13.69 -14.01 -8.20
CA TYR A 213 14.02 -15.29 -7.55
C TYR A 213 15.54 -15.52 -7.53
N THR A 214 16.09 -15.83 -6.36
CA THR A 214 17.50 -16.17 -6.14
C THR A 214 17.62 -17.50 -5.39
N ASP A 215 18.81 -18.00 -5.09
CA ASP A 215 18.95 -19.08 -4.11
C ASP A 215 18.79 -18.56 -2.66
N GLN A 216 18.61 -19.49 -1.72
CA GLN A 216 18.46 -19.17 -0.29
C GLN A 216 19.67 -18.43 0.28
N ALA A 217 20.89 -18.78 -0.16
CA ALA A 217 22.12 -18.14 0.31
C ALA A 217 22.17 -16.65 -0.06
N THR A 218 21.72 -16.30 -1.26
CA THR A 218 21.63 -14.92 -1.74
C THR A 218 20.61 -14.13 -0.93
N LEU A 219 19.45 -14.72 -0.64
CA LEU A 219 18.45 -14.09 0.22
C LEU A 219 19.01 -13.87 1.65
N ASP A 220 19.71 -14.85 2.20
CA ASP A 220 20.32 -14.75 3.53
C ASP A 220 21.40 -13.65 3.57
N GLU A 221 22.20 -13.52 2.51
CA GLU A 221 23.22 -12.47 2.38
C GLU A 221 22.57 -11.07 2.32
N ASP A 222 21.57 -10.89 1.45
CA ASP A 222 20.88 -9.60 1.32
C ASP A 222 20.13 -9.24 2.61
N THR A 223 19.54 -10.24 3.28
CA THR A 223 18.94 -10.09 4.61
C THR A 223 19.96 -9.66 5.65
N ALA A 224 21.15 -10.26 5.63
CA ALA A 224 22.23 -9.91 6.55
C ALA A 224 22.81 -8.51 6.25
N TRP A 225 22.82 -8.07 4.99
CA TRP A 225 23.26 -6.72 4.62
C TRP A 225 22.24 -5.66 5.04
N ALA A 226 20.95 -5.94 4.88
CA ALA A 226 19.87 -5.03 5.27
C ALA A 226 19.70 -4.84 6.79
N ASN A 227 20.23 -5.78 7.60
CA ASN A 227 20.17 -5.75 9.07
C ASN A 227 21.46 -5.20 9.73
N ARG A 228 22.38 -4.61 8.96
CA ARG A 228 23.57 -3.89 9.45
C ARG A 228 23.32 -2.39 9.51
#